data_AF-A0A661F2Q8-F1
#
_entry.id   AF-A0A661F2Q8-F1
#
_cell.length_a   1.000
_cell.length_b   1.000
_cell.length_c   1.000
_cell.angle_alpha   90.00
_cell.angle_beta   90.00
_cell.angle_gamma   90.00
#
_symmetry.space_group_name_H-M   'P 1'
#
loop_
_entity.id
_entity.type
_entity.pdbx_description
1 polymer ?
#
loop_
_entity_poly.entity_id
_entity_poly.type
_entity_poly.pdbx_seq_one_letter_code
_entity_poly.pdbx_strand_id
1 'polypeptide(L)'
;PVFAISTMLFIAVVFDGTVDRIEAVLLLGTFAAYVWYLFVESGSEESAASIKKNSRPVIETKSIALIVGGVAAVLVGAHYTVEMVVNIATALSVPLGLVSIGAIALGTSLPELFVSLRSIKDGEAELAIGNIFGSNAFNMLIVVSIPALIAPLTADEVVMELGLKILAVASAIFFITGLAQHVRRWEGMMMLLFFLFFAVKLMNFI
;
A
#
# COMPACT_ATOMS: atom_id res chain seq x y z
N PRO A 1 5.39 -12.93 6.34
CA PRO A 1 5.64 -12.59 7.77
C PRO A 1 5.72 -11.07 8.01
N VAL A 2 6.52 -10.33 7.22
CA VAL A 2 6.72 -8.88 7.42
C VAL A 2 5.42 -8.08 7.35
N PHE A 3 4.56 -8.33 6.36
CA PHE A 3 3.27 -7.65 6.24
C PHE A 3 2.43 -7.72 7.53
N ALA A 4 2.35 -8.92 8.14
CA ALA A 4 1.63 -9.10 9.40
C ALA A 4 2.29 -8.32 10.56
N ILE A 5 3.62 -8.29 10.61
CA ILE A 5 4.36 -7.50 11.61
C ILE A 5 4.08 -6.01 11.43
N SER A 6 4.15 -5.50 10.20
CA SER A 6 3.84 -4.10 9.86
C SER A 6 2.41 -3.74 10.27
N THR A 7 1.42 -4.58 9.96
CA THR A 7 0.03 -4.35 10.37
C THR A 7 -0.14 -4.40 11.89
N MET A 8 0.42 -5.39 12.57
CA MET A 8 0.30 -5.51 14.03
C MET A 8 0.94 -4.32 14.74
N LEU A 9 2.13 -3.91 14.31
CA LEU A 9 2.83 -2.76 14.88
C LEU A 9 2.04 -1.47 14.63
N PHE A 10 1.53 -1.28 13.42
CA PHE A 10 0.71 -0.12 13.09
C PHE A 10 -0.55 -0.04 13.96
N ILE A 11 -1.29 -1.14 14.09
CA ILE A 11 -2.48 -1.19 14.94
C ILE A 11 -2.13 -0.90 16.40
N ALA A 12 -1.00 -1.42 16.90
CA ALA A 12 -0.56 -1.20 18.28
C ALA A 12 -0.22 0.27 18.55
N VAL A 13 0.47 0.93 17.61
CA VAL A 13 0.84 2.35 17.70
C VAL A 13 -0.39 3.26 17.62
N VAL A 14 -1.36 2.95 16.78
CA VAL A 14 -2.56 3.80 16.63
C VAL A 14 -3.62 3.48 17.71
N PHE A 15 -3.39 2.49 18.57
CA PHE A 15 -4.43 1.95 19.46
C PHE A 15 -4.96 2.95 20.49
N ASP A 16 -4.11 3.86 20.97
CA ASP A 16 -4.49 4.92 21.91
C ASP A 16 -5.08 6.17 21.20
N GLY A 17 -5.13 6.14 19.87
CA GLY A 17 -5.65 7.22 19.03
C GLY A 17 -4.64 8.34 18.75
N THR A 18 -3.39 8.23 19.19
CA THR A 18 -2.37 9.24 18.96
C THR A 18 -1.06 8.62 18.51
N VAL A 19 -0.48 9.11 17.42
CA VAL A 19 0.86 8.69 16.99
C VAL A 19 1.86 9.75 17.38
N ASP A 20 2.69 9.44 18.36
CA ASP A 20 3.75 10.34 18.83
C ASP A 20 5.04 10.21 18.01
N ARG A 21 6.04 11.05 18.36
CA ARG A 21 7.33 11.05 17.66
C ARG A 21 8.15 9.79 17.92
N ILE A 22 8.04 9.18 19.10
CA ILE A 22 8.78 7.97 19.45
C ILE A 22 8.23 6.80 18.65
N GLU A 23 6.91 6.68 18.57
CA GLU A 23 6.21 5.70 17.75
C GLU A 23 6.50 5.90 16.27
N ALA A 24 6.55 7.15 15.79
CA ALA A 24 6.98 7.45 14.43
C ALA A 24 8.41 6.94 14.14
N VAL A 25 9.35 7.16 15.05
CA VAL A 25 10.72 6.63 14.94
C VAL A 25 10.73 5.10 14.95
N LEU A 26 9.88 4.47 15.77
CA LEU A 26 9.75 3.01 15.82
C LEU A 26 9.24 2.43 14.48
N LEU A 27 8.22 3.06 13.88
CA LEU A 27 7.69 2.67 12.56
C LEU A 27 8.74 2.82 11.46
N LEU A 28 9.48 3.94 11.45
CA LEU A 28 10.61 4.16 10.51
C LEU A 28 11.72 3.14 10.70
N GLY A 29 12.13 2.88 11.94
CA GLY A 29 13.14 1.89 12.26
C GLY A 29 12.75 0.49 11.79
N THR A 30 11.47 0.15 11.92
CA THR A 30 10.91 -1.12 11.43
C THR A 30 10.96 -1.21 9.91
N PHE A 31 10.63 -0.12 9.19
CA PHE A 31 10.76 -0.10 7.73
C PHE A 31 12.22 -0.21 7.27
N ALA A 32 13.13 0.49 7.93
CA ALA A 32 14.55 0.41 7.64
C ALA A 32 15.10 -1.02 7.87
N ALA A 33 14.71 -1.66 8.97
CA ALA A 33 15.05 -3.05 9.26
C ALA A 33 14.45 -4.01 8.22
N TYR A 34 13.22 -3.75 7.75
CA TYR A 34 12.60 -4.52 6.68
C TYR A 34 13.37 -4.42 5.36
N VAL A 35 13.72 -3.21 4.93
CA VAL A 35 14.52 -2.99 3.73
C VAL A 35 15.88 -3.67 3.87
N TRP A 36 16.54 -3.51 5.02
CA TRP A 36 17.81 -4.18 5.30
C TRP A 36 17.72 -5.70 5.21
N TYR A 37 16.68 -6.30 5.81
CA TYR A 37 16.42 -7.73 5.72
C TYR A 37 16.28 -8.20 4.26
N LEU A 38 15.54 -7.46 3.44
CA LEU A 38 15.41 -7.78 2.01
C LEU A 38 16.74 -7.71 1.25
N PHE A 39 17.58 -6.72 1.55
CA PHE A 39 18.91 -6.60 0.93
C PHE A 39 19.83 -7.77 1.29
N VAL A 40 19.80 -8.22 2.55
CA VAL A 40 20.60 -9.37 3.00
C VAL A 40 20.08 -10.67 2.38
N GLU A 41 18.76 -10.87 2.38
CA GLU A 41 18.13 -12.09 1.85
C GLU A 41 18.35 -12.25 0.34
N SER A 42 18.19 -11.14 -0.42
CA SER A 42 18.42 -11.12 -1.87
C SER A 42 19.88 -11.33 -2.27
N GLY A 43 20.83 -11.16 -1.33
CA GLY A 43 22.25 -11.44 -1.52
C GLY A 43 22.65 -12.91 -1.30
N SER A 44 21.72 -13.81 -0.94
CA SER A 44 22.00 -15.23 -0.70
C SER A 44 22.26 -16.02 -1.99
N GLU A 45 23.09 -17.08 -1.91
CA GLU A 45 23.52 -17.89 -3.06
C GLU A 45 22.36 -18.58 -3.81
N GLU A 46 21.24 -18.82 -3.12
CA GLU A 46 20.03 -19.47 -3.66
C GLU A 46 19.29 -18.55 -4.65
N SER A 47 19.20 -17.25 -4.35
CA SER A 47 18.63 -16.23 -5.24
C SER A 47 19.58 -15.86 -6.39
N ALA A 48 20.89 -16.05 -6.22
CA ALA A 48 21.87 -15.88 -7.29
C ALA A 48 21.85 -17.02 -8.32
N ALA A 49 21.34 -18.21 -7.96
CA ALA A 49 21.21 -19.35 -8.85
C ALA A 49 20.02 -19.21 -9.83
N SER A 50 18.92 -18.56 -9.44
CA SER A 50 17.76 -18.29 -10.31
C SER A 50 18.02 -17.15 -11.32
N ILE A 51 18.83 -16.16 -10.94
CA ILE A 51 19.23 -15.03 -11.80
C ILE A 51 20.30 -15.44 -12.84
N LYS A 52 21.09 -16.48 -12.58
CA LYS A 52 22.25 -16.89 -13.40
C LYS A 52 21.94 -17.36 -14.84
N LYS A 53 20.67 -17.44 -15.27
CA LYS A 53 20.32 -17.86 -16.63
C LYS A 53 20.24 -16.72 -17.65
N ASN A 54 20.22 -15.45 -17.23
CA ASN A 54 20.28 -14.31 -18.16
C ASN A 54 21.40 -13.35 -17.75
N SER A 55 22.22 -13.01 -18.75
CA SER A 55 23.29 -12.02 -18.72
C SER A 55 22.95 -10.84 -17.81
N ARG A 56 23.87 -10.45 -16.92
CA ARG A 56 23.72 -9.25 -16.08
C ARG A 56 23.30 -8.08 -16.97
N PRO A 57 22.08 -7.55 -16.85
CA PRO A 57 21.62 -6.49 -17.73
C PRO A 57 22.52 -5.27 -17.50
N VAL A 58 23.13 -4.77 -18.57
CA VAL A 58 23.88 -3.51 -18.50
C VAL A 58 22.85 -2.41 -18.25
N ILE A 59 23.11 -1.55 -17.26
CA ILE A 59 22.25 -0.40 -16.98
C ILE A 59 22.38 0.56 -18.17
N GLU A 60 21.47 0.45 -19.13
CA GLU A 60 21.40 1.37 -20.26
C GLU A 60 20.79 2.69 -19.77
N THR A 61 21.34 3.82 -20.18
CA THR A 61 20.81 5.16 -19.87
C THR A 61 19.33 5.28 -20.24
N LYS A 62 18.90 4.57 -21.29
CA LYS A 62 17.49 4.47 -21.69
C LYS A 62 16.62 3.85 -20.60
N SER A 63 17.08 2.83 -19.89
CA SER A 63 16.33 2.19 -18.81
C SER A 63 16.12 3.14 -17.64
N ILE A 64 17.16 3.89 -17.25
CA ILE A 64 17.05 4.92 -16.21
C ILE A 64 16.07 6.01 -16.66
N ALA A 65 16.21 6.50 -17.90
CA ALA A 65 15.33 7.53 -18.44
C ALA A 65 13.85 7.07 -18.49
N LEU A 66 13.61 5.81 -18.88
CA LEU A 66 12.27 5.21 -18.88
C LEU A 66 11.70 5.06 -17.47
N ILE A 67 12.51 4.66 -16.48
CA ILE A 67 12.08 4.57 -15.09
C ILE A 67 11.69 5.95 -14.57
N VAL A 68 12.55 6.95 -14.72
CA VAL A 68 12.30 8.31 -14.24
C VAL A 68 11.08 8.92 -14.94
N GLY A 69 11.00 8.80 -16.26
CA GLY A 69 9.86 9.27 -17.05
C GLY A 69 8.56 8.55 -16.70
N GLY A 70 8.61 7.24 -16.48
CA GLY A 70 7.47 6.43 -16.07
C GLY A 70 6.95 6.83 -14.69
N VAL A 71 7.83 6.98 -13.70
CA VAL A 71 7.46 7.45 -12.35
C VAL A 71 6.83 8.84 -12.44
N ALA A 72 7.44 9.78 -13.17
CA ALA A 72 6.89 11.12 -13.34
C ALA A 72 5.49 11.09 -13.99
N ALA A 73 5.31 10.31 -15.05
CA ALA A 73 4.02 10.18 -15.74
C ALA A 73 2.94 9.61 -14.82
N VAL A 74 3.28 8.60 -14.01
CA VAL A 74 2.37 7.98 -13.05
C VAL A 74 1.97 8.96 -11.94
N LEU A 75 2.93 9.71 -11.38
CA LEU A 75 2.66 10.72 -10.35
C LEU A 75 1.76 11.85 -10.87
N VAL A 76 2.06 12.37 -12.06
CA VAL A 76 1.26 13.42 -12.71
C VAL A 76 -0.15 12.90 -13.04
N GLY A 77 -0.25 11.69 -13.59
CA GLY A 77 -1.53 11.06 -13.91
C GLY A 77 -2.42 10.84 -12.68
N ALA A 78 -1.83 10.35 -11.58
CA ALA A 78 -2.54 10.17 -10.32
C ALA A 78 -3.04 11.51 -9.75
N HIS A 79 -2.19 12.55 -9.77
CA HIS A 79 -2.55 13.89 -9.30
C HIS A 79 -3.76 14.47 -10.05
N TYR A 80 -3.71 14.49 -11.39
CA TYR A 80 -4.83 14.99 -12.19
C TYR A 80 -6.09 14.14 -12.05
N THR A 81 -5.94 12.83 -11.87
CA THR A 81 -7.10 11.96 -11.64
C THR A 81 -7.82 12.32 -10.35
N VAL A 82 -7.08 12.52 -9.25
CA VAL A 82 -7.65 12.97 -7.96
C VAL A 82 -8.31 14.32 -8.12
N GLU A 83 -7.63 15.29 -8.74
CA GLU A 83 -8.16 16.63 -8.94
C GLU A 83 -9.50 16.62 -9.70
N MET A 84 -9.58 15.84 -10.79
CA MET A 84 -10.82 15.74 -11.57
C MET A 84 -11.93 15.01 -10.81
N VAL A 85 -11.61 13.97 -10.03
CA VAL A 85 -12.59 13.28 -9.18
C VAL A 85 -13.15 14.24 -8.12
N VAL A 86 -12.31 15.05 -7.48
CA VAL A 86 -12.74 16.07 -6.51
C VAL A 86 -13.65 17.11 -7.17
N ASN A 87 -13.29 17.58 -8.36
CA ASN A 87 -14.09 18.56 -9.10
C ASN A 87 -15.48 18.00 -9.47
N ILE A 88 -15.55 16.76 -9.99
CA ILE A 88 -16.80 16.08 -10.32
C ILE A 88 -17.65 15.87 -9.06
N ALA A 89 -17.05 15.39 -7.98
CA ALA A 89 -17.76 15.11 -6.74
C ALA A 89 -18.35 16.40 -6.11
N THR A 90 -17.59 17.49 -6.17
CA THR A 90 -18.06 18.82 -5.73
C THR A 90 -19.22 19.31 -6.58
N ALA A 91 -19.14 19.15 -7.91
CA ALA A 91 -20.24 19.50 -8.82
C ALA A 91 -21.52 18.68 -8.56
N LEU A 92 -21.37 17.43 -8.12
CA LEU A 92 -22.46 16.54 -7.74
C LEU A 92 -22.94 16.71 -6.29
N SER A 93 -22.40 17.69 -5.54
CA SER A 93 -22.74 17.93 -4.12
C SER A 93 -22.50 16.70 -3.22
N VAL A 94 -21.49 15.90 -3.54
CA VAL A 94 -21.06 14.77 -2.70
C VAL A 94 -20.42 15.30 -1.42
N PRO A 95 -20.67 14.70 -0.24
CA PRO A 95 -20.06 15.14 1.01
C PRO A 95 -18.53 15.19 0.95
N LEU A 96 -17.95 16.31 1.39
CA LEU A 96 -16.50 16.55 1.32
C LEU A 96 -15.68 15.47 2.03
N GLY A 97 -16.17 14.94 3.17
CA GLY A 97 -15.50 13.85 3.88
C GLY A 97 -15.34 12.58 3.04
N LEU A 98 -16.35 12.24 2.23
CA LEU A 98 -16.29 11.09 1.33
C LEU A 98 -15.26 11.30 0.22
N VAL A 99 -15.19 12.54 -0.29
CA VAL A 99 -14.22 12.93 -1.32
C VAL A 99 -12.80 12.90 -0.75
N SER A 100 -12.59 13.45 0.44
CA SER A 100 -11.27 13.49 1.09
C SER A 100 -10.74 12.10 1.43
N ILE A 101 -11.55 11.24 2.05
CA ILE A 101 -11.08 9.91 2.44
C ILE A 101 -11.03 8.98 1.21
N GLY A 102 -12.10 8.95 0.43
CA GLY A 102 -12.25 8.01 -0.69
C GLY A 102 -11.42 8.38 -1.91
N ALA A 103 -11.53 9.62 -2.41
CA ALA A 103 -10.88 10.00 -3.66
C ALA A 103 -9.35 10.09 -3.50
N ILE A 104 -8.86 10.56 -2.35
CA ILE A 104 -7.42 10.60 -2.07
C ILE A 104 -6.87 9.19 -1.93
N ALA A 105 -7.50 8.33 -1.11
CA ALA A 105 -7.02 6.96 -0.90
C ALA A 105 -7.06 6.13 -2.20
N LEU A 106 -8.12 6.27 -3.00
CA LEU A 106 -8.21 5.63 -4.31
C LEU A 106 -7.14 6.18 -5.25
N GLY A 107 -7.01 7.50 -5.35
CA GLY A 107 -6.10 8.14 -6.28
C GLY A 107 -4.62 7.83 -6.02
N THR A 108 -4.22 7.75 -4.75
CA THR A 108 -2.86 7.34 -4.38
C THR A 108 -2.60 5.86 -4.57
N SER A 109 -3.65 5.02 -4.72
CA SER A 109 -3.54 3.56 -4.91
C SER A 109 -3.75 3.13 -6.37
N LEU A 110 -4.19 4.05 -7.25
CA LEU A 110 -4.38 3.79 -8.68
C LEU A 110 -3.08 3.39 -9.38
N PRO A 111 -1.94 4.09 -9.19
CA PRO A 111 -0.64 3.66 -9.71
C PRO A 111 -0.31 2.19 -9.43
N GLU A 112 -0.46 1.78 -8.18
CA GLU A 112 -0.13 0.45 -7.69
C GLU A 112 -1.06 -0.60 -8.29
N LEU A 113 -2.35 -0.26 -8.45
CA LEU A 113 -3.30 -1.12 -9.15
C LEU A 113 -2.89 -1.34 -10.61
N PHE A 114 -2.53 -0.26 -11.33
CA PHE A 114 -2.09 -0.36 -12.72
C PHE A 114 -0.80 -1.16 -12.87
N VAL A 115 0.19 -0.94 -12.00
CA VAL A 115 1.45 -1.71 -11.99
C VAL A 115 1.16 -3.18 -11.74
N SER A 116 0.34 -3.51 -10.73
CA SER A 116 0.00 -4.91 -10.39
C SER A 116 -0.75 -5.61 -11.53
N LEU A 117 -1.74 -4.95 -12.13
CA LEU A 117 -2.48 -5.49 -13.27
C LEU A 117 -1.57 -5.72 -14.48
N ARG A 118 -0.63 -4.80 -14.72
CA ARG A 118 0.33 -4.93 -15.81
C ARG A 118 1.28 -6.09 -15.59
N SER A 119 1.85 -6.23 -14.38
CA SER A 119 2.72 -7.35 -14.01
C SER A 119 2.02 -8.70 -14.19
N ILE A 120 0.75 -8.82 -13.76
CA ILE A 120 -0.05 -10.04 -13.99
C ILE A 120 -0.24 -10.32 -15.48
N LYS A 121 -0.53 -9.29 -16.28
CA LYS A 121 -0.70 -9.44 -17.74
C LYS A 121 0.59 -9.88 -18.43
N ASP A 122 1.73 -9.44 -17.93
CA ASP A 122 3.05 -9.79 -18.44
C ASP A 122 3.55 -11.15 -17.90
N GLY A 123 2.76 -11.85 -17.07
CA GLY A 123 3.09 -13.17 -16.51
C GLY A 123 3.90 -13.12 -15.21
N GLU A 124 4.19 -11.93 -14.70
CA GLU A 124 5.05 -11.66 -13.54
C GLU A 124 4.21 -11.53 -12.26
N ALA A 125 3.55 -12.62 -11.86
CA ALA A 125 2.64 -12.61 -10.70
C ALA A 125 3.36 -12.31 -9.38
N GLU A 126 4.61 -12.76 -9.23
CA GLU A 126 5.44 -12.48 -8.05
C GLU A 126 5.70 -10.98 -7.88
N LEU A 127 5.89 -10.26 -8.99
CA LEU A 127 6.08 -8.80 -8.98
C LEU A 127 4.82 -8.07 -8.54
N ALA A 128 3.64 -8.51 -8.99
CA ALA A 128 2.37 -7.95 -8.56
C ALA A 128 2.14 -8.15 -7.05
N ILE A 129 2.45 -9.35 -6.54
CA ILE A 129 2.35 -9.67 -5.12
C ILE A 129 3.34 -8.82 -4.31
N GLY A 130 4.58 -8.70 -4.77
CA GLY A 130 5.60 -7.85 -4.16
C GLY A 130 5.18 -6.38 -4.08
N ASN A 131 4.55 -5.86 -5.14
CA ASN A 131 4.00 -4.50 -5.17
C ASN A 131 2.89 -4.31 -4.11
N ILE A 132 1.93 -5.25 -4.01
CA ILE A 132 0.84 -5.16 -3.02
C ILE A 132 1.39 -5.19 -1.58
N PHE A 133 2.28 -6.13 -1.27
CA PHE A 133 2.86 -6.24 0.07
C PHE A 133 3.76 -5.06 0.42
N GLY A 134 4.61 -4.64 -0.52
CA GLY A 134 5.54 -3.53 -0.35
C GLY A 134 4.81 -2.21 -0.13
N SER A 135 3.84 -1.87 -0.97
CA SER A 135 3.09 -0.61 -0.87
C SER A 135 2.26 -0.53 0.42
N ASN A 136 1.64 -1.64 0.85
CA ASN A 136 0.92 -1.64 2.13
C ASN A 136 1.85 -1.47 3.33
N ALA A 137 3.01 -2.14 3.33
CA ALA A 137 4.02 -1.95 4.38
C ALA A 137 4.56 -0.51 4.38
N PHE A 138 4.79 0.07 3.21
CA PHE A 138 5.19 1.46 3.06
C PHE A 138 4.13 2.43 3.61
N ASN A 139 2.85 2.21 3.29
CA ASN A 139 1.77 3.05 3.78
C ASN A 139 1.64 2.98 5.31
N MET A 140 1.73 1.79 5.90
CA MET A 140 1.63 1.64 7.36
C MET A 140 2.86 2.19 8.10
N LEU A 141 4.06 2.04 7.55
CA LEU A 141 5.30 2.37 8.26
C LEU A 141 5.91 3.73 7.92
N ILE A 142 5.72 4.23 6.69
CA ILE A 142 6.34 5.47 6.19
C ILE A 142 5.32 6.61 6.12
N VAL A 143 4.16 6.38 5.50
CA VAL A 143 3.19 7.46 5.24
C VAL A 143 2.66 8.08 6.52
N VAL A 144 2.52 7.29 7.59
CA VAL A 144 2.10 7.79 8.91
C VAL A 144 3.27 8.33 9.74
N SER A 145 4.46 7.75 9.65
CA SER A 145 5.58 8.14 10.49
C SER A 145 6.23 9.47 10.09
N ILE A 146 6.33 9.78 8.78
CA ILE A 146 6.93 11.05 8.33
C ILE A 146 6.16 12.28 8.87
N PRO A 147 4.82 12.37 8.73
CA PRO A 147 4.08 13.48 9.32
C PRO A 147 4.11 13.48 10.86
N ALA A 148 4.07 12.31 11.50
CA ALA A 148 4.12 12.17 12.96
C ALA A 148 5.45 12.66 13.58
N LEU A 149 6.56 12.62 12.82
CA LEU A 149 7.82 13.24 13.23
C LEU A 149 7.73 14.77 13.33
N ILE A 150 6.95 15.39 12.44
CA ILE A 150 6.76 16.85 12.40
C ILE A 150 5.87 17.25 13.59
N ALA A 151 4.67 16.68 13.67
CA ALA A 151 3.70 16.92 14.72
C ALA A 151 2.93 15.63 15.07
N PRO A 152 2.61 15.38 16.36
CA PRO A 152 1.81 14.23 16.76
C PRO A 152 0.50 14.15 15.96
N LEU A 153 0.18 12.96 15.45
CA LEU A 153 -1.05 12.73 14.70
C LEU A 153 -2.13 12.24 15.65
N THR A 154 -3.34 12.77 15.51
CA THR A 154 -4.51 12.28 16.24
C THR A 154 -5.41 11.56 15.23
N ALA A 155 -5.82 10.34 15.57
CA ALA A 155 -6.69 9.54 14.73
C ALA A 155 -8.15 9.96 14.94
N ASP A 156 -8.83 10.30 13.85
CA ASP A 156 -10.25 10.62 13.88
C ASP A 156 -11.09 9.39 14.29
N GLU A 157 -12.31 9.65 14.75
CA GLU A 157 -13.28 8.61 15.16
C GLU A 157 -13.52 7.56 14.05
N VAL A 158 -13.57 8.00 12.77
CA VAL A 158 -13.68 7.11 11.60
C VAL A 158 -12.52 6.10 11.56
N VAL A 159 -11.31 6.54 11.86
CA VAL A 159 -10.11 5.69 11.84
C VAL A 159 -10.17 4.70 12.99
N MET A 160 -10.50 5.17 14.20
CA MET A 160 -10.55 4.35 15.41
C MET A 160 -11.67 3.32 15.40
N GLU A 161 -12.87 3.72 15.00
CA GLU A 161 -14.06 2.87 15.09
C GLU A 161 -14.23 1.94 13.90
N LEU A 162 -13.82 2.37 12.70
CA LEU A 162 -14.02 1.64 11.46
C LEU A 162 -12.70 1.23 10.81
N GLY A 163 -11.78 2.18 10.62
CA GLY A 163 -10.54 1.98 9.87
C GLY A 163 -9.66 0.86 10.42
N LEU A 164 -9.30 0.93 11.71
CA LEU A 164 -8.42 -0.06 12.35
C LEU A 164 -9.03 -1.47 12.36
N LYS A 165 -10.33 -1.58 12.62
CA LYS A 165 -11.03 -2.89 12.65
C LYS A 165 -11.06 -3.52 11.27
N ILE A 166 -11.36 -2.74 10.23
CA ILE A 166 -11.38 -3.23 8.85
C ILE A 166 -9.98 -3.57 8.36
N LEU A 167 -8.97 -2.75 8.70
CA LEU A 167 -7.57 -3.06 8.41
C LEU A 167 -7.16 -4.41 9.03
N ALA A 168 -7.48 -4.64 10.31
CA ALA A 168 -7.14 -5.88 10.99
C ALA A 168 -7.76 -7.11 10.30
N VAL A 169 -9.04 -7.03 9.94
CA VAL A 169 -9.75 -8.13 9.27
C VAL A 169 -9.25 -8.31 7.84
N ALA A 170 -9.06 -7.23 7.07
CA ALA A 170 -8.53 -7.29 5.71
C ALA A 170 -7.14 -7.93 5.69
N SER A 171 -6.24 -7.49 6.58
CA SER A 171 -4.89 -8.04 6.67
C SER A 171 -4.88 -9.50 7.12
N ALA A 172 -5.78 -9.90 8.03
CA ALA A 172 -5.92 -11.31 8.43
C ALA A 172 -6.38 -12.18 7.26
N ILE A 173 -7.43 -11.76 6.53
CA ILE A 173 -7.90 -12.45 5.33
C ILE A 173 -6.77 -12.56 4.30
N PHE A 174 -6.10 -11.45 4.00
CA PHE A 174 -5.00 -11.40 3.03
C PHE A 174 -3.84 -12.31 3.44
N PHE A 175 -3.43 -12.28 4.71
CA PHE A 175 -2.40 -13.14 5.25
C PHE A 175 -2.76 -14.63 5.08
N ILE A 176 -3.99 -15.03 5.45
CA ILE A 176 -4.46 -16.42 5.31
C ILE A 176 -4.45 -16.87 3.85
N THR A 177 -4.94 -16.03 2.93
CA THR A 177 -4.93 -16.36 1.50
C THR A 177 -3.51 -16.43 0.92
N GLY A 178 -2.59 -15.61 1.44
CA GLY A 178 -1.18 -15.60 1.04
C GLY A 178 -0.40 -16.84 1.50
N LEU A 179 -0.83 -17.51 2.58
CA LEU A 179 -0.20 -18.74 3.07
C LEU A 179 -0.29 -19.89 2.05
N ALA A 180 -1.32 -19.91 1.20
CA ALA A 180 -1.50 -20.93 0.17
C ALA A 180 -0.58 -20.73 -1.07
N GLN A 181 0.21 -19.65 -1.10
CA GLN A 181 1.11 -19.24 -2.20
C GLN A 181 0.41 -19.07 -3.57
N HIS A 182 -0.92 -19.19 -3.62
CA HIS A 182 -1.73 -19.08 -4.82
C HIS A 182 -3.04 -18.38 -4.46
N VAL A 183 -3.24 -17.16 -4.97
CA VAL A 183 -4.52 -16.45 -4.79
C VAL A 183 -5.50 -16.94 -5.85
N ARG A 184 -6.54 -17.64 -5.41
CA ARG A 184 -7.61 -18.13 -6.30
C ARG A 184 -8.59 -17.01 -6.66
N ARG A 185 -9.27 -17.15 -7.80
CA ARG A 185 -10.27 -16.16 -8.25
C ARG A 185 -11.36 -15.88 -7.21
N TRP A 186 -11.76 -16.90 -6.44
CA TRP A 186 -12.77 -16.73 -5.39
C TRP A 186 -12.22 -15.95 -4.18
N GLU A 187 -10.94 -16.10 -3.85
CA GLU A 187 -10.27 -15.35 -2.76
C GLU A 187 -10.18 -13.86 -3.13
N GLY A 188 -9.84 -13.56 -4.39
CA GLY A 188 -9.89 -12.20 -4.94
C GLY A 188 -11.30 -11.61 -4.94
N MET A 189 -12.32 -12.39 -5.35
CA MET A 189 -13.72 -11.95 -5.31
C MET A 189 -14.17 -11.65 -3.88
N MET A 190 -13.79 -12.48 -2.92
CA MET A 190 -14.08 -12.25 -1.50
C MET A 190 -13.46 -10.94 -1.01
N MET A 191 -12.21 -10.63 -1.38
CA MET A 191 -11.58 -9.34 -1.02
C MET A 191 -12.28 -8.15 -1.65
N LEU A 192 -12.70 -8.26 -2.91
CA LEU A 192 -13.49 -7.20 -3.57
C LEU A 192 -14.82 -6.97 -2.87
N LEU A 193 -15.53 -8.04 -2.49
CA LEU A 193 -16.78 -7.94 -1.73
C LEU A 193 -16.53 -7.32 -0.34
N PHE A 194 -15.43 -7.67 0.32
CA PHE A 194 -15.05 -7.06 1.60
C PHE A 194 -14.71 -5.57 1.46
N PHE A 195 -14.03 -5.18 0.38
CA PHE A 195 -13.77 -3.78 0.04
C PHE A 195 -15.08 -3.01 -0.23
N LEU A 196 -16.03 -3.59 -0.96
CA LEU A 196 -17.36 -2.99 -1.18
C LEU A 196 -18.13 -2.83 0.13
N PHE A 197 -18.08 -3.84 1.01
CA PHE A 197 -18.66 -3.76 2.35
C PHE A 197 -18.04 -2.59 3.16
N PHE A 198 -16.72 -2.45 3.12
CA PHE A 198 -16.03 -1.32 3.74
C PHE A 198 -16.49 0.02 3.16
N ALA A 199 -16.53 0.16 1.84
CA ALA A 199 -16.95 1.39 1.18
C ALA A 199 -18.38 1.80 1.57
N VAL A 200 -19.31 0.84 1.64
CA VAL A 200 -20.67 1.09 2.12
C VAL A 200 -20.70 1.50 3.60
N LYS A 201 -19.92 0.84 4.46
CA LYS A 201 -19.82 1.22 5.87
C LYS A 201 -19.23 2.61 6.06
N LEU A 202 -18.22 2.98 5.27
CA LEU A 202 -17.61 4.30 5.27
C LEU A 202 -18.61 5.38 4.86
N MET A 203 -19.39 5.14 3.78
CA MET A 203 -20.44 6.05 3.33
C MET A 203 -21.56 6.27 4.36
N ASN A 204 -21.85 5.28 5.21
CA ASN A 204 -22.86 5.43 6.26
C ASN A 204 -22.31 6.10 7.52
N PHE A 205 -20.99 6.13 7.69
CA PHE A 205 -20.33 6.72 8.84
C PHE A 205 -20.13 8.23 8.66
N ILE A 206 -19.81 8.65 7.43
CA ILE A 206 -19.62 10.05 7.00
C ILE A 206 -20.99 10.68 6.69
#